data_AF-A0A6L7VNL8-F1
#
_entry.id   AF-A0A6L7VNL8-F1
#
_cell.length_a   1.000
_cell.length_b   1.000
_cell.length_c   1.000
_cell.angle_alpha   90.00
_cell.angle_beta   90.00
_cell.angle_gamma   90.00
#
_symmetry.space_group_name_H-M   'P 1'
#
loop_
_entity.id
_entity.type
_entity.pdbx_description
1 polymer ?
#
loop_
_entity_poly.entity_id
_entity_poly.type
_entity_poly.pdbx_seq_one_letter_code
_entity_poly.pdbx_strand_id
1 'polypeptide(L)'
;MTRDFALTDAELCRFLDVGYHIVDTSAISNDTHERLFEAASTLHQQRAELSNPLASLDAIADNLHVQVPALNEVLACNALDGALTSVLGANYFRYGHSFIHLSGQYDQSYHKDSPLPWGTRGGVRSHRPNWAMVFYYPQAVTIDMGATEILPGTQYWNVDREDSGRTEGEDRLDPTFQQESMNAMDEDSRDRHLHAQLASFDRDVEPMRLVLPQGALVLVHFDLFHRGTRATSNDARYMYKFWYVRTTEPKQSSSTPVFSYAALDPRRQVLVAKQAAWLGLEVDAKSRNESVDFDETQEADRLSQAHKSMQSDSNRVISACSSDAEAERRSAMYALVGCDAETREATPALVASPHTYLRRCGAFLLGELTRPTDAEVKMLIAFSVDDVDTDVRMTAMNAVGRALRRNISRGVIALPTELCMAWTDHLLIAPERVTRSGLVQSAERQCMYTALLNIVTSLLVEQAHPSLANDIAELICHRVLVETDRYAKSTALETVSRLAELGHSKALTTSLRLLRNERWSIVSTAA
;
A
#
# COMPACT_ATOMS: atom_id res chain seq x y z
N MET A 1 23.74 -7.40 2.06
CA MET A 1 23.42 -6.01 2.46
C MET A 1 24.15 -5.73 3.76
N THR A 2 24.91 -4.64 3.80
CA THR A 2 25.52 -4.14 5.03
C THR A 2 24.40 -3.67 5.96
N ARG A 3 24.45 -4.06 7.24
CA ARG A 3 23.46 -3.67 8.26
C ARG A 3 23.45 -2.16 8.55
N ASP A 4 24.37 -1.41 7.95
CA ASP A 4 24.72 -0.05 8.31
C ASP A 4 23.63 0.99 8.00
N PHE A 5 22.65 0.66 7.13
CA PHE A 5 21.57 1.58 6.75
C PHE A 5 20.16 1.07 7.10
N ALA A 6 20.05 -0.11 7.73
CA ALA A 6 18.77 -0.63 8.17
C ALA A 6 18.24 0.19 9.36
N LEU A 7 16.92 0.29 9.50
CA LEU A 7 16.33 0.87 10.70
C LEU A 7 16.71 0.00 11.90
N THR A 8 17.07 0.66 12.99
CA THR A 8 17.15 0.00 14.29
C THR A 8 15.77 -0.50 14.72
N ASP A 9 15.71 -1.47 15.63
CA ASP A 9 14.44 -1.98 16.18
C ASP A 9 13.58 -0.85 16.77
N ALA A 10 14.23 0.15 17.38
CA ALA A 10 13.58 1.33 17.93
C ALA A 10 12.98 2.24 16.86
N GLU A 11 13.70 2.48 15.76
CA GLU A 11 13.21 3.27 14.62
C GLU A 11 12.08 2.55 13.88
N LEU A 12 12.18 1.23 13.72
CA LEU A 12 11.13 0.42 13.11
C LEU A 12 9.87 0.40 13.98
N CYS A 13 9.99 0.19 15.30
CA CYS A 13 8.84 0.28 16.21
C CYS A 13 8.25 1.70 16.23
N ARG A 14 9.08 2.74 16.18
CA ARG A 14 8.62 4.13 16.04
C ARG A 14 7.83 4.31 14.74
N PHE A 15 8.34 3.82 13.60
CA PHE A 15 7.62 3.85 12.33
C PHE A 15 6.27 3.13 12.41
N LEU A 16 6.21 1.96 13.04
CA LEU A 16 4.95 1.23 13.23
C LEU A 16 3.97 1.96 14.15
N ASP A 17 4.46 2.75 15.11
CA ASP A 17 3.63 3.55 16.01
C ASP A 17 3.11 4.82 15.35
N VAL A 18 3.97 5.61 14.71
CA VAL A 18 3.59 6.94 14.19
C VAL A 18 3.34 6.98 12.68
N GLY A 19 3.71 5.94 11.95
CA GLY A 19 3.43 5.76 10.52
C GLY A 19 4.36 6.53 9.58
N TYR A 20 5.45 7.14 10.05
CA TYR A 20 6.43 7.79 9.19
C TYR A 20 7.86 7.71 9.75
N HIS A 21 8.84 7.90 8.88
CA HIS A 21 10.27 7.99 9.20
C HIS A 21 10.96 8.96 8.23
N ILE A 22 11.79 9.87 8.73
CA ILE A 22 12.58 10.78 7.90
C ILE A 22 13.92 10.09 7.59
N VAL A 23 14.16 9.82 6.32
CA VAL A 23 15.37 9.12 5.84
C VAL A 23 16.52 10.12 5.76
N ASP A 24 17.70 9.69 6.20
CA ASP A 24 18.93 10.47 6.07
C ASP A 24 19.36 10.59 4.59
N THR A 25 19.29 11.81 4.07
CA THR A 25 19.68 12.14 2.69
C THR A 25 20.98 12.94 2.61
N SER A 26 21.73 13.06 3.71
CA SER A 26 22.97 13.86 3.79
C SER A 26 24.07 13.45 2.80
N ALA A 27 24.03 12.22 2.30
CA ALA A 27 24.95 11.72 1.28
C ALA A 27 24.61 12.20 -0.16
N ILE A 28 23.43 12.76 -0.37
CA ILE A 28 22.99 13.29 -1.67
C ILE A 28 23.42 14.76 -1.75
N SER A 29 23.94 15.16 -2.91
CA SER A 29 24.45 16.53 -3.09
C SER A 29 23.33 17.57 -3.20
N ASN A 30 23.57 18.78 -2.72
CA ASN A 30 22.62 19.90 -2.89
C ASN A 30 22.33 20.20 -4.38
N ASP A 31 23.33 20.05 -5.26
CA ASP A 31 23.16 20.18 -6.72
C ASP A 31 22.11 19.21 -7.26
N THR A 32 22.07 17.98 -6.75
CA THR A 32 21.04 17.00 -7.11
C THR A 32 19.64 17.49 -6.72
N HIS A 33 19.50 18.08 -5.53
CA HIS A 33 18.24 18.63 -5.06
C HIS A 33 17.80 19.83 -5.90
N GLU A 34 18.71 20.74 -6.24
CA GLU A 34 18.44 21.90 -7.12
C GLU A 34 18.00 21.47 -8.53
N ARG A 35 18.72 20.53 -9.17
CA ARG A 35 18.34 19.98 -10.47
C ARG A 35 16.94 19.34 -10.46
N LEU A 36 16.60 18.65 -9.37
CA LEU A 36 15.27 18.04 -9.21
C LEU A 36 14.18 19.08 -8.98
N PHE A 37 14.47 20.18 -8.27
CA PHE A 37 13.54 21.29 -8.14
C PHE A 37 13.24 21.95 -9.49
N GLU A 38 14.29 22.24 -10.26
CA GLU A 38 14.15 22.82 -11.60
C GLU A 38 13.37 21.90 -12.55
N ALA A 39 13.67 20.60 -12.53
CA ALA A 39 12.96 19.61 -13.33
C ALA A 39 11.46 19.57 -12.98
N ALA A 40 11.10 19.56 -11.70
CA ALA A 40 9.70 19.63 -11.27
C ALA A 40 9.03 20.90 -11.79
N SER A 41 9.71 22.05 -11.72
CA SER A 41 9.19 23.32 -12.23
C SER A 41 8.93 23.28 -13.73
N THR A 42 9.90 22.81 -14.52
CA THR A 42 9.76 22.67 -15.98
C THR A 42 8.61 21.74 -16.35
N LEU A 43 8.48 20.57 -15.70
CA LEU A 43 7.41 19.61 -16.00
C LEU A 43 6.02 20.18 -15.65
N HIS A 44 5.90 20.94 -14.57
CA HIS A 44 4.64 21.62 -14.24
C HIS A 44 4.29 22.76 -15.20
N GLN A 45 5.27 23.49 -15.73
CA GLN A 45 5.05 24.49 -16.78
C GLN A 45 4.56 23.83 -18.07
N GLN A 46 5.24 22.77 -18.53
CA GLN A 46 4.83 21.98 -19.69
C GLN A 46 3.41 21.42 -19.52
N ARG A 47 3.11 20.87 -18.33
CA ARG A 47 1.77 20.38 -18.00
C ARG A 47 0.68 21.43 -18.21
N ALA A 48 0.94 22.69 -17.84
CA ALA A 48 -0.03 23.78 -17.95
C ALA A 48 -0.31 24.18 -19.42
N GLU A 49 0.61 23.88 -20.33
CA GLU A 49 0.47 24.15 -21.77
C GLU A 49 -0.26 23.01 -22.52
N LEU A 50 -0.37 21.82 -21.91
CA LEU A 50 -0.99 20.65 -22.50
C LEU A 50 -2.51 20.65 -22.32
N SER A 51 -3.25 20.64 -23.44
CA SER A 51 -4.72 20.53 -23.46
C SER A 51 -5.23 19.08 -23.39
N ASN A 52 -4.39 18.09 -23.73
CA ASN A 52 -4.76 16.68 -23.63
C ASN A 52 -4.63 16.19 -22.18
N PRO A 53 -5.71 15.68 -21.54
CA PRO A 53 -5.69 15.27 -20.14
C PRO A 53 -4.68 14.16 -19.82
N LEU A 54 -4.49 13.20 -20.75
CA LEU A 54 -3.56 12.11 -20.57
C LEU A 54 -2.11 12.60 -20.66
N ALA A 55 -1.80 13.42 -21.67
CA ALA A 55 -0.47 14.02 -21.80
C ALA A 55 -0.13 14.95 -20.62
N SER A 56 -1.11 15.72 -20.15
CA SER A 56 -0.98 16.57 -18.96
C SER A 56 -0.68 15.75 -17.70
N LEU A 57 -1.29 14.56 -17.59
CA LEU A 57 -0.98 13.63 -16.51
C LEU A 57 0.42 13.03 -16.66
N ASP A 58 0.75 12.52 -17.84
CA ASP A 58 2.03 11.84 -18.14
C ASP A 58 3.25 12.77 -17.94
N ALA A 59 3.08 14.08 -18.10
CA ALA A 59 4.15 15.06 -17.86
C ALA A 59 4.65 15.08 -16.41
N ILE A 60 3.82 14.70 -15.43
CA ILE A 60 4.15 14.78 -14.01
C ILE A 60 3.88 13.47 -13.24
N ALA A 61 3.44 12.43 -13.92
CA ALA A 61 3.05 11.18 -13.32
C ALA A 61 3.64 10.00 -14.09
N ASP A 62 4.00 8.96 -13.34
CA ASP A 62 4.55 7.71 -13.85
C ASP A 62 5.86 7.90 -14.67
N ASN A 63 6.69 6.86 -14.75
CA ASN A 63 7.96 6.90 -15.50
C ASN A 63 8.90 8.09 -15.15
N LEU A 64 8.73 8.74 -13.99
CA LEU A 64 9.45 9.97 -13.63
C LEU A 64 10.97 9.78 -13.61
N HIS A 65 11.45 8.60 -13.23
CA HIS A 65 12.87 8.27 -13.25
C HIS A 65 13.49 8.19 -14.65
N VAL A 66 12.67 7.99 -15.69
CA VAL A 66 13.08 8.07 -17.10
C VAL A 66 13.08 9.52 -17.56
N GLN A 67 12.03 10.29 -17.20
CA GLN A 67 11.88 11.70 -17.56
C GLN A 67 12.92 12.59 -16.86
N VAL A 68 13.30 12.24 -15.63
CA VAL A 68 14.22 12.99 -14.77
C VAL A 68 15.31 12.04 -14.25
N PRO A 69 16.37 11.76 -15.03
CA PRO A 69 17.39 10.77 -14.65
C PRO A 69 18.12 11.06 -13.33
N ALA A 70 18.23 12.33 -12.94
CA ALA A 70 18.80 12.76 -11.66
C ALA A 70 18.09 12.12 -10.45
N LEU A 71 16.81 11.77 -10.61
CA LEU A 71 16.00 11.15 -9.57
C LEU A 71 16.54 9.78 -9.15
N ASN A 72 17.31 9.10 -10.02
CA ASN A 72 17.93 7.82 -9.70
C ASN A 72 18.94 7.93 -8.53
N GLU A 73 19.58 9.09 -8.33
CA GLU A 73 20.48 9.30 -7.19
C GLU A 73 19.71 9.22 -5.86
N VAL A 74 18.50 9.80 -5.81
CA VAL A 74 17.62 9.77 -4.64
C VAL A 74 17.03 8.38 -4.44
N LEU A 75 16.52 7.76 -5.51
CA LEU A 75 15.84 6.46 -5.45
C LEU A 75 16.80 5.28 -5.21
N ALA A 76 18.09 5.45 -5.46
CA ALA A 76 19.12 4.45 -5.20
C ALA A 76 19.95 4.73 -3.95
N CYS A 77 19.57 5.70 -3.11
CA CYS A 77 20.33 6.01 -1.91
C CYS A 77 20.23 4.86 -0.88
N ASN A 78 21.35 4.51 -0.26
CA ASN A 78 21.42 3.34 0.65
C ASN A 78 20.53 3.50 1.88
N ALA A 79 20.38 4.72 2.41
CA ALA A 79 19.52 4.98 3.56
C ALA A 79 18.04 4.70 3.23
N LEU A 80 17.60 5.06 2.02
CA LEU A 80 16.26 4.74 1.54
C LEU A 80 16.07 3.24 1.37
N ASP A 81 17.01 2.56 0.71
CA ASP A 81 16.95 1.12 0.50
C ASP A 81 16.93 0.35 1.83
N GLY A 82 17.74 0.78 2.81
CA GLY A 82 17.77 0.20 4.15
C GLY A 82 16.45 0.41 4.91
N ALA A 83 15.86 1.60 4.82
CA ALA A 83 14.56 1.90 5.44
C ALA A 83 13.42 1.08 4.80
N LEU A 84 13.35 1.06 3.46
CA LEU A 84 12.36 0.26 2.72
C LEU A 84 12.53 -1.23 2.99
N THR A 85 13.76 -1.73 2.99
CA THR A 85 14.05 -3.15 3.30
C THR A 85 13.63 -3.51 4.72
N SER A 86 13.80 -2.60 5.69
CA SER A 86 13.38 -2.82 7.08
C SER A 86 11.85 -2.94 7.20
N VAL A 87 11.10 -2.11 6.46
CA VAL A 87 9.63 -2.06 6.53
C VAL A 87 8.94 -3.07 5.61
N LEU A 88 9.45 -3.27 4.38
CA LEU A 88 8.84 -4.08 3.32
C LEU A 88 9.56 -5.41 3.05
N GLY A 89 10.74 -5.63 3.64
CA GLY A 89 11.59 -6.78 3.33
C GLY A 89 12.41 -6.59 2.06
N ALA A 90 13.38 -7.49 1.86
CA ALA A 90 14.20 -7.50 0.65
C ALA A 90 13.35 -7.80 -0.60
N ASN A 91 13.87 -7.38 -1.76
CA ASN A 91 13.22 -7.53 -3.08
C ASN A 91 11.86 -6.81 -3.19
N TYR A 92 11.59 -5.81 -2.36
CA TYR A 92 10.42 -4.95 -2.52
C TYR A 92 10.34 -4.41 -3.96
N PHE A 93 9.12 -4.15 -4.41
CA PHE A 93 8.86 -3.65 -5.75
C PHE A 93 8.48 -2.17 -5.69
N ARG A 94 9.17 -1.32 -6.45
CA ARG A 94 8.74 0.06 -6.68
C ARG A 94 7.59 0.05 -7.70
N TYR A 95 6.37 0.24 -7.21
CA TYR A 95 5.17 0.21 -8.02
C TYR A 95 5.21 1.33 -9.07
N GLY A 96 4.58 1.09 -10.24
CA GLY A 96 4.65 2.01 -11.38
C GLY A 96 4.05 3.40 -11.14
N HIS A 97 3.22 3.55 -10.09
CA HIS A 97 2.61 4.83 -9.72
C HIS A 97 3.61 5.78 -9.07
N SER A 98 3.81 6.93 -9.71
CA SER A 98 4.57 8.04 -9.15
C SER A 98 3.99 9.37 -9.60
N PHE A 99 4.20 10.44 -8.82
CA PHE A 99 3.59 11.74 -9.12
C PHE A 99 4.39 12.90 -8.55
N ILE A 100 4.50 14.01 -9.28
CA ILE A 100 5.02 15.29 -8.78
C ILE A 100 3.84 16.17 -8.36
N HIS A 101 3.69 16.37 -7.06
CA HIS A 101 2.68 17.26 -6.49
C HIS A 101 3.22 18.68 -6.39
N LEU A 102 2.42 19.66 -6.83
CA LEU A 102 2.63 21.08 -6.58
C LEU A 102 1.59 21.55 -5.54
N SER A 103 2.01 22.31 -4.54
CA SER A 103 1.06 22.93 -3.59
C SER A 103 0.09 23.87 -4.29
N GLY A 104 -1.15 23.92 -3.79
CA GLY A 104 -2.23 24.72 -4.35
C GLY A 104 -2.76 25.75 -3.36
N GLN A 105 -3.68 26.59 -3.81
CA GLN A 105 -4.34 27.61 -2.98
C GLN A 105 -5.39 27.05 -2.01
N TYR A 106 -5.72 25.77 -2.14
CA TYR A 106 -6.77 25.12 -1.35
C TYR A 106 -6.24 23.88 -0.67
N ASP A 107 -6.80 23.63 0.51
CA ASP A 107 -6.57 22.40 1.26
C ASP A 107 -7.21 21.20 0.56
N GLN A 108 -6.49 20.08 0.60
CA GLN A 108 -7.06 18.77 0.33
C GLN A 108 -7.77 18.24 1.60
N SER A 109 -8.72 17.31 1.40
CA SER A 109 -9.24 16.49 2.50
C SER A 109 -8.16 15.56 3.02
N TYR A 110 -8.20 15.23 4.32
CA TYR A 110 -7.45 14.09 4.83
C TYR A 110 -7.87 12.82 4.11
N HIS A 111 -6.91 12.07 3.60
CA HIS A 111 -7.16 10.82 2.90
C HIS A 111 -6.06 9.79 3.13
N LYS A 112 -6.43 8.53 2.87
CA LYS A 112 -5.50 7.43 2.64
C LYS A 112 -5.47 7.11 1.15
N ASP A 113 -4.28 6.90 0.63
CA ASP A 113 -4.11 6.37 -0.71
C ASP A 113 -4.72 4.97 -0.82
N SER A 114 -5.03 4.57 -2.05
CA SER A 114 -5.50 3.21 -2.34
C SER A 114 -4.39 2.39 -3.02
N PRO A 115 -4.17 1.13 -2.62
CA PRO A 115 -3.22 0.23 -3.30
C PRO A 115 -3.53 0.03 -4.79
N LEU A 116 -4.76 0.35 -5.20
CA LEU A 116 -5.19 0.45 -6.59
C LEU A 116 -5.33 1.94 -6.92
N PRO A 117 -4.51 2.52 -7.81
CA PRO A 117 -4.61 3.93 -8.16
C PRO A 117 -6.06 4.32 -8.48
N TRP A 118 -6.61 5.22 -7.66
CA TRP A 118 -7.97 5.77 -7.81
C TRP A 118 -9.12 4.77 -7.60
N GLY A 119 -8.92 3.71 -6.82
CA GLY A 119 -10.01 2.82 -6.39
C GLY A 119 -10.26 2.92 -4.89
N THR A 120 -11.31 3.62 -4.44
CA THR A 120 -11.65 3.72 -3.02
C THR A 120 -11.85 2.33 -2.43
N ARG A 121 -11.04 1.96 -1.42
CA ARG A 121 -11.12 0.67 -0.70
C ARG A 121 -11.32 -0.56 -1.61
N GLY A 122 -10.74 -0.60 -2.81
CA GLY A 122 -10.88 -1.74 -3.74
C GLY A 122 -10.33 -3.07 -3.20
N GLY A 123 -9.58 -3.04 -2.10
CA GLY A 123 -9.29 -4.19 -1.26
C GLY A 123 -9.47 -3.83 0.22
N VAL A 124 -9.66 -4.84 1.07
CA VAL A 124 -9.63 -4.64 2.53
C VAL A 124 -8.24 -4.12 2.94
N ARG A 125 -8.19 -3.03 3.70
CA ARG A 125 -6.93 -2.47 4.21
C ARG A 125 -6.22 -3.47 5.14
N SER A 126 -4.90 -3.34 5.26
CA SER A 126 -4.10 -4.25 6.08
C SER A 126 -3.25 -3.43 7.03
N HIS A 127 -3.30 -3.77 8.32
CA HIS A 127 -2.39 -3.18 9.32
C HIS A 127 -0.93 -3.64 9.12
N ARG A 128 -0.70 -4.69 8.33
CA ARG A 128 0.64 -5.13 7.96
C ARG A 128 1.20 -4.18 6.89
N PRO A 129 2.46 -3.72 6.99
CA PRO A 129 3.11 -2.92 5.97
C PRO A 129 3.42 -3.78 4.72
N ASN A 130 2.38 -4.07 3.94
CA ASN A 130 2.48 -4.68 2.62
C ASN A 130 2.77 -3.61 1.55
N TRP A 131 2.53 -2.33 1.86
CA TRP A 131 2.77 -1.19 1.01
C TRP A 131 3.42 -0.06 1.83
N ALA A 132 4.20 0.79 1.17
CA ALA A 132 4.69 2.05 1.72
C ALA A 132 4.73 3.13 0.66
N MET A 133 4.74 4.39 1.09
CA MET A 133 4.94 5.54 0.23
C MET A 133 6.24 6.25 0.59
N VAL A 134 6.82 6.95 -0.38
CA VAL A 134 7.95 7.85 -0.16
C VAL A 134 7.57 9.23 -0.68
N PHE A 135 7.72 10.25 0.17
CA PHE A 135 7.60 11.66 -0.20
C PHE A 135 8.99 12.29 -0.21
N TYR A 136 9.42 12.81 -1.37
CA TYR A 136 10.70 13.48 -1.51
C TYR A 136 10.50 14.95 -1.89
N TYR A 137 11.19 15.85 -1.20
CA TYR A 137 11.09 17.30 -1.36
C TYR A 137 12.46 17.86 -1.80
N PRO A 138 12.59 18.31 -3.06
CA PRO A 138 13.87 18.85 -3.56
C PRO A 138 14.18 20.27 -3.02
N GLN A 139 13.24 20.88 -2.30
CA GLN A 139 13.38 22.18 -1.63
C GLN A 139 13.13 22.05 -0.13
N ALA A 140 13.62 23.02 0.66
CA ALA A 140 13.18 23.17 2.04
C ALA A 140 11.66 23.48 2.07
N VAL A 141 10.96 22.92 3.04
CA VAL A 141 9.50 23.06 3.17
C VAL A 141 9.19 23.84 4.44
N THR A 142 8.51 24.96 4.27
CA THR A 142 7.92 25.75 5.37
C THR A 142 6.40 25.61 5.37
N ILE A 143 5.75 26.07 6.45
CA ILE A 143 4.29 25.97 6.61
C ILE A 143 3.56 26.74 5.50
N ASP A 144 4.00 27.96 5.19
CA ASP A 144 3.39 28.88 4.23
C ASP A 144 3.56 28.46 2.76
N MET A 145 4.42 27.48 2.47
CA MET A 145 4.54 26.85 1.15
C MET A 145 3.45 25.80 0.87
N GLY A 146 2.52 25.62 1.82
CA GLY A 146 1.50 24.57 1.77
C GLY A 146 2.11 23.21 2.05
N ALA A 147 2.75 23.04 3.21
CA ALA A 147 3.36 21.79 3.64
C ALA A 147 2.37 20.60 3.58
N THR A 148 2.88 19.39 3.38
CA THR A 148 2.07 18.18 3.60
C THR A 148 1.76 18.07 5.09
N GLU A 149 0.50 17.81 5.43
CA GLU A 149 0.06 17.58 6.81
C GLU A 149 -0.32 16.11 6.95
N ILE A 150 0.23 15.45 7.98
CA ILE A 150 -0.03 14.05 8.30
C ILE A 150 -0.73 13.94 9.65
N LEU A 151 -1.42 12.84 9.89
CA LEU A 151 -1.96 12.48 11.19
C LEU A 151 -1.17 11.27 11.73
N PRO A 152 -0.12 11.49 12.56
CA PRO A 152 0.71 10.41 13.07
C PRO A 152 -0.10 9.34 13.82
N GLY A 153 0.21 8.07 13.56
CA GLY A 153 -0.41 6.92 14.24
C GLY A 153 -1.76 6.46 13.69
N THR A 154 -2.28 7.14 12.67
CA THR A 154 -3.61 6.84 12.11
C THR A 154 -3.64 5.70 11.09
N GLN A 155 -2.51 5.06 10.82
CA GLN A 155 -2.41 3.95 9.87
C GLN A 155 -3.36 2.78 10.19
N TYR A 156 -3.73 2.61 11.46
CA TYR A 156 -4.63 1.54 11.92
C TYR A 156 -6.09 1.98 12.04
N TRP A 157 -6.37 3.28 12.06
CA TRP A 157 -7.73 3.78 12.29
C TRP A 157 -8.43 4.05 10.98
N ASN A 158 -9.65 3.56 10.84
CA ASN A 158 -10.50 3.79 9.69
C ASN A 158 -11.82 4.45 10.11
N VAL A 159 -12.50 5.01 9.12
CA VAL A 159 -13.86 5.54 9.26
C VAL A 159 -14.86 4.58 8.61
N ASP A 160 -16.05 4.45 9.18
CA ASP A 160 -17.11 3.60 8.62
C ASP A 160 -17.61 4.16 7.30
N ARG A 161 -17.55 3.33 6.26
CA ARG A 161 -17.86 3.68 4.87
C ARG A 161 -18.24 2.48 4.02
N GLU A 162 -19.00 1.54 4.57
CA GLU A 162 -19.59 0.48 3.75
C GLU A 162 -20.52 1.08 2.70
N ASP A 163 -19.94 1.35 1.53
CA ASP A 163 -20.65 1.64 0.31
C ASP A 163 -20.91 0.34 -0.45
N SER A 164 -22.10 0.23 -1.02
CA SER A 164 -22.40 -0.84 -1.97
C SER A 164 -21.81 -0.47 -3.31
N GLY A 165 -20.53 -0.81 -3.53
CA GLY A 165 -19.89 -0.77 -4.84
C GLY A 165 -18.66 0.14 -4.92
N ARG A 166 -17.76 -0.21 -5.84
CA ARG A 166 -16.49 0.48 -6.03
C ARG A 166 -16.68 1.95 -6.43
N THR A 167 -16.32 2.85 -5.53
CA THR A 167 -16.25 4.29 -5.81
C THR A 167 -14.85 4.67 -6.32
N GLU A 168 -14.79 5.61 -7.27
CA GLU A 168 -13.52 6.19 -7.70
C GLU A 168 -13.04 7.23 -6.69
N GLY A 169 -11.74 7.22 -6.38
CA GLY A 169 -11.12 8.24 -5.56
C GLY A 169 -10.25 7.69 -4.44
N GLU A 170 -10.12 8.53 -3.40
CA GLU A 170 -9.30 8.30 -2.22
C GLU A 170 -10.21 8.01 -1.03
N ASP A 171 -9.69 7.25 -0.06
CA ASP A 171 -10.41 6.98 1.17
C ASP A 171 -10.19 8.16 2.12
N ARG A 172 -11.07 9.15 1.97
CA ARG A 172 -11.04 10.36 2.78
C ARG A 172 -11.30 10.07 4.26
N LEU A 173 -11.13 11.07 5.11
CA LEU A 173 -11.61 11.06 6.49
C LEU A 173 -13.08 11.48 6.53
N ASP A 174 -13.47 12.52 5.79
CA ASP A 174 -14.87 12.90 5.54
C ASP A 174 -15.36 12.42 4.16
N PRO A 175 -16.35 11.51 4.08
CA PRO A 175 -16.80 10.95 2.81
C PRO A 175 -17.62 11.96 2.01
N THR A 176 -18.17 12.97 2.69
CA THR A 176 -18.99 14.02 2.10
C THR A 176 -18.18 15.18 1.55
N PHE A 177 -16.85 15.17 1.75
CA PHE A 177 -15.97 16.23 1.29
C PHE A 177 -16.06 16.41 -0.23
N GLN A 178 -16.49 17.60 -0.66
CA GLN A 178 -16.53 18.02 -2.05
C GLN A 178 -15.61 19.23 -2.26
N GLN A 179 -14.56 19.06 -3.06
CA GLN A 179 -13.53 20.08 -3.24
C GLN A 179 -14.12 21.42 -3.74
N GLU A 180 -15.04 21.40 -4.70
CA GLU A 180 -15.67 22.61 -5.25
C GLU A 180 -16.46 23.37 -4.18
N SER A 181 -17.27 22.65 -3.40
CA SER A 181 -18.04 23.20 -2.28
C SER A 181 -17.12 23.80 -1.22
N MET A 182 -16.02 23.11 -0.90
CA MET A 182 -15.04 23.60 0.06
C MET A 182 -14.30 24.84 -0.44
N ASN A 183 -13.89 24.87 -1.70
CA ASN A 183 -13.19 26.00 -2.29
C ASN A 183 -14.07 27.27 -2.35
N ALA A 184 -15.39 27.11 -2.39
CA ALA A 184 -16.36 28.22 -2.39
C ALA A 184 -16.60 28.84 -1.01
N MET A 185 -16.23 28.16 0.08
CA MET A 185 -16.36 28.69 1.45
C MET A 185 -15.27 29.72 1.76
N ASP A 186 -15.53 30.63 2.70
CA ASP A 186 -14.49 31.48 3.29
C ASP A 186 -13.48 30.65 4.10
N GLU A 187 -12.29 31.22 4.35
CA GLU A 187 -11.19 30.48 4.98
C GLU A 187 -11.52 29.97 6.39
N ASP A 188 -12.18 30.81 7.21
CA ASP A 188 -12.56 30.46 8.59
C ASP A 188 -13.56 29.30 8.60
N SER A 189 -14.49 29.27 7.65
CA SER A 189 -15.44 28.17 7.50
C SER A 189 -14.75 26.88 7.06
N ARG A 190 -13.78 26.93 6.14
CA ARG A 190 -12.98 25.75 5.76
C ARG A 190 -12.18 25.21 6.93
N ASP A 191 -11.54 26.09 7.69
CA ASP A 191 -10.72 25.69 8.84
C ASP A 191 -11.56 25.07 9.95
N ARG A 192 -12.74 25.64 10.25
CA ARG A 192 -13.69 25.04 11.20
C ARG A 192 -14.17 23.67 10.73
N HIS A 193 -14.42 23.49 9.44
CA HIS A 193 -14.83 22.20 8.90
C HIS A 193 -13.73 21.14 9.06
N LEU A 194 -12.48 21.46 8.69
CA LEU A 194 -11.34 20.55 8.86
C LEU A 194 -11.07 20.21 10.34
N HIS A 195 -11.15 21.20 11.24
CA HIS A 195 -11.01 20.97 12.68
C HIS A 195 -12.14 20.09 13.25
N ALA A 196 -13.39 20.34 12.85
CA ALA A 196 -14.53 19.54 13.28
C ALA A 196 -14.44 18.09 12.80
N GLN A 197 -13.98 17.88 11.56
CA GLN A 197 -13.71 16.54 11.02
C GLN A 197 -12.69 15.79 11.88
N LEU A 198 -11.54 16.42 12.17
CA LEU A 198 -10.50 15.78 12.97
C LEU A 198 -10.98 15.48 14.39
N ALA A 199 -11.67 16.43 15.04
CA ALA A 199 -12.25 16.24 16.37
C ALA A 199 -13.29 15.12 16.42
N SER A 200 -14.02 14.90 15.33
CA SER A 200 -14.99 13.79 15.20
C SER A 200 -14.34 12.43 14.93
N PHE A 201 -13.12 12.43 14.38
CA PHE A 201 -12.41 11.21 14.02
C PHE A 201 -11.77 10.57 15.25
N ASP A 202 -10.90 11.31 15.93
CA ASP A 202 -10.26 10.86 17.17
C ASP A 202 -9.72 12.07 17.95
N ARG A 203 -10.00 12.11 19.25
CA ARG A 203 -9.71 13.25 20.14
C ARG A 203 -8.22 13.37 20.50
N ASP A 204 -7.49 12.26 20.41
CA ASP A 204 -6.09 12.17 20.83
C ASP A 204 -5.13 12.24 19.62
N VAL A 205 -5.66 12.60 18.44
CA VAL A 205 -4.90 12.73 17.20
C VAL A 205 -4.60 14.19 16.91
N GLU A 206 -3.30 14.51 16.92
CA GLU A 206 -2.81 15.84 16.58
C GLU A 206 -2.24 15.86 15.15
N PRO A 207 -2.60 16.86 14.32
CA PRO A 207 -2.07 16.98 12.98
C PRO A 207 -0.64 17.54 13.00
N MET A 208 0.21 17.05 12.12
CA MET A 208 1.60 17.52 12.00
C MET A 208 1.92 17.95 10.57
N ARG A 209 2.30 19.22 10.41
CA ARG A 209 2.84 19.75 9.15
C ARG A 209 4.31 19.39 9.01
N LEU A 210 4.67 18.82 7.86
CA LEU A 210 6.04 18.45 7.54
C LEU A 210 6.86 19.69 7.16
N VAL A 211 7.50 20.32 8.16
CA VAL A 211 8.52 21.35 7.97
C VAL A 211 9.87 20.65 7.86
N LEU A 212 10.49 20.74 6.69
CA LEU A 212 11.60 19.85 6.31
C LEU A 212 12.75 20.64 5.66
N PRO A 213 14.02 20.20 5.83
CA PRO A 213 15.13 20.76 5.09
C PRO A 213 15.06 20.40 3.59
N GLN A 214 15.89 21.06 2.78
CA GLN A 214 16.06 20.70 1.39
C GLN A 214 16.51 19.24 1.25
N GLY A 215 15.95 18.53 0.27
CA GLY A 215 16.34 17.15 -0.01
C GLY A 215 15.74 16.13 0.95
N ALA A 216 14.83 16.55 1.84
CA ALA A 216 14.20 15.64 2.79
C ALA A 216 13.40 14.55 2.09
N LEU A 217 13.54 13.33 2.60
CA LEU A 217 12.82 12.16 2.15
C LEU A 217 12.08 11.54 3.34
N VAL A 218 10.78 11.34 3.19
CA VAL A 218 9.92 10.79 4.24
C VAL A 218 9.35 9.45 3.76
N LEU A 219 9.70 8.38 4.45
CA LEU A 219 9.04 7.08 4.33
C LEU A 219 7.73 7.13 5.12
N VAL A 220 6.62 6.75 4.50
CA VAL A 220 5.27 6.88 5.06
C VAL A 220 4.54 5.55 4.95
N HIS A 221 3.89 5.11 6.03
CA HIS A 221 3.00 3.97 6.02
C HIS A 221 1.85 4.24 5.04
N PHE A 222 1.55 3.28 4.17
CA PHE A 222 0.62 3.51 3.05
C PHE A 222 -0.78 3.97 3.50
N ASP A 223 -1.23 3.44 4.64
CA ASP A 223 -2.52 3.78 5.24
C ASP A 223 -2.51 5.00 6.19
N LEU A 224 -1.45 5.82 6.24
CA LEU A 224 -1.42 7.02 7.07
C LEU A 224 -2.32 8.12 6.47
N PHE A 225 -3.22 8.70 7.27
CA PHE A 225 -3.99 9.86 6.82
C PHE A 225 -3.06 11.05 6.58
N HIS A 226 -3.19 11.65 5.40
CA HIS A 226 -2.40 12.81 5.00
C HIS A 226 -3.20 13.72 4.07
N ARG A 227 -2.71 14.95 3.88
CA ARG A 227 -3.26 15.92 2.93
C ARG A 227 -2.22 16.95 2.49
N GLY A 228 -2.42 17.57 1.33
CA GLY A 228 -1.80 18.85 1.00
C GLY A 228 -2.53 20.00 1.70
N THR A 229 -1.77 20.91 2.32
CA THR A 229 -2.32 22.17 2.84
C THR A 229 -2.26 23.27 1.79
N ARG A 230 -3.09 24.31 1.96
CA ARG A 230 -3.03 25.51 1.12
C ARG A 230 -1.72 26.27 1.31
N ALA A 231 -1.13 26.73 0.21
CA ALA A 231 -0.02 27.67 0.23
C ALA A 231 -0.51 29.10 0.47
N THR A 232 0.23 29.84 1.31
CA THR A 232 0.00 31.27 1.59
C THR A 232 1.16 32.15 1.11
N SER A 233 2.28 31.53 0.72
CA SER A 233 3.41 32.16 0.03
C SER A 233 3.33 31.93 -1.49
N ASN A 234 4.19 32.63 -2.24
CA ASN A 234 4.35 32.42 -3.68
C ASN A 234 5.40 31.36 -4.03
N ASP A 235 6.07 30.78 -3.02
CA ASP A 235 7.13 29.81 -3.23
C ASP A 235 6.55 28.44 -3.58
N ALA A 236 7.08 27.85 -4.65
CA ALA A 236 6.61 26.56 -5.14
C ALA A 236 7.07 25.42 -4.22
N ARG A 237 6.14 24.52 -3.86
CA ARG A 237 6.44 23.29 -3.12
C ARG A 237 6.16 22.08 -3.99
N TYR A 238 7.22 21.47 -4.48
CA TYR A 238 7.15 20.20 -5.19
C TYR A 238 7.32 19.02 -4.23
N MET A 239 6.60 17.93 -4.46
CA MET A 239 6.78 16.67 -3.75
C MET A 239 6.69 15.50 -4.73
N TYR A 240 7.76 14.72 -4.82
CA TYR A 240 7.77 13.48 -5.58
C TYR A 240 7.23 12.36 -4.71
N LYS A 241 6.13 11.73 -5.14
CA LYS A 241 5.50 10.59 -4.48
C LYS A 241 5.84 9.30 -5.21
N PHE A 242 6.24 8.26 -4.47
CA PHE A 242 6.47 6.91 -4.99
C PHE A 242 5.78 5.88 -4.11
N TRP A 243 5.35 4.78 -4.72
CA TRP A 243 4.75 3.65 -4.02
C TRP A 243 5.65 2.42 -4.06
N TYR A 244 5.66 1.66 -2.98
CA TYR A 244 6.45 0.44 -2.84
C TYR A 244 5.60 -0.69 -2.27
N VAL A 245 5.87 -1.91 -2.74
CA VAL A 245 5.11 -3.12 -2.40
C VAL A 245 6.05 -4.17 -1.82
N ARG A 246 5.63 -4.78 -0.72
CA ARG A 246 6.24 -6.00 -0.20
C ARG A 246 5.95 -7.18 -1.12
N THR A 247 6.99 -7.91 -1.47
CA THR A 247 6.94 -9.10 -2.34
C THR A 247 7.46 -10.36 -1.65
N THR A 248 8.04 -10.22 -0.46
CA THR A 248 8.59 -11.32 0.34
C THR A 248 7.95 -11.38 1.73
N GLU A 249 7.77 -12.59 2.25
CA GLU A 249 7.31 -12.77 3.63
C GLU A 249 8.42 -12.36 4.61
N PRO A 250 8.10 -11.69 5.73
CA PRO A 250 9.11 -11.39 6.74
C PRO A 250 9.81 -12.65 7.24
N LYS A 251 11.12 -12.56 7.43
CA LYS A 251 11.90 -13.63 8.05
C LYS A 251 11.81 -13.50 9.57
N GLN A 252 11.38 -14.57 10.25
CA GLN A 252 11.43 -14.61 11.70
C GLN A 252 12.89 -14.68 12.16
N SER A 253 13.30 -13.77 13.03
CA SER A 253 14.59 -13.86 13.73
C SER A 253 14.37 -14.53 15.08
N SER A 254 14.94 -15.72 15.28
CA SER A 254 14.85 -16.47 16.54
C SER A 254 15.92 -16.07 17.57
N SER A 255 16.56 -14.92 17.40
CA SER A 255 17.78 -14.56 18.16
C SER A 255 17.88 -13.09 18.57
N THR A 256 16.81 -12.31 18.41
CA THR A 256 16.82 -10.89 18.77
C THR A 256 16.45 -10.72 20.25
N PRO A 257 17.19 -9.92 21.04
CA PRO A 257 16.79 -9.62 22.42
C PRO A 257 15.38 -9.01 22.44
N VAL A 258 14.59 -9.33 23.46
CA VAL A 258 13.28 -8.72 23.66
C VAL A 258 13.43 -7.21 23.81
N PHE A 259 12.89 -6.46 22.86
CA PHE A 259 12.90 -5.01 22.84
C PHE A 259 11.68 -4.47 23.60
N SER A 260 11.91 -3.58 24.56
CA SER A 260 10.82 -2.89 25.27
C SER A 260 10.44 -1.62 24.52
N TYR A 261 9.20 -1.54 24.06
CA TYR A 261 8.68 -0.40 23.33
C TYR A 261 7.41 0.12 23.99
N ALA A 262 7.36 1.41 24.30
CA ALA A 262 6.13 2.08 24.72
C ALA A 262 5.60 2.94 23.58
N ALA A 263 4.42 2.61 23.07
CA ALA A 263 3.73 3.43 22.09
C ALA A 263 3.39 4.82 22.66
N LEU A 264 3.43 5.85 21.82
CA LEU A 264 3.03 7.21 22.23
C LEU A 264 1.56 7.26 22.62
N ASP A 265 0.73 6.50 21.91
CA ASP A 265 -0.67 6.25 22.27
C ASP A 265 -0.80 4.80 22.77
N PRO A 266 -1.21 4.60 24.04
CA PRO A 266 -1.40 3.27 24.62
C PRO A 266 -2.36 2.38 23.82
N ARG A 267 -3.35 2.96 23.11
CA ARG A 267 -4.32 2.21 22.31
C ARG A 267 -3.63 1.45 21.16
N ARG A 268 -2.50 1.96 20.66
CA ARG A 268 -1.70 1.34 19.59
C ARG A 268 -0.71 0.29 20.06
N GLN A 269 -0.46 0.16 21.37
CA GLN A 269 0.58 -0.74 21.91
C GLN A 269 0.48 -2.17 21.35
N VAL A 270 -0.71 -2.77 21.43
CA VAL A 270 -0.95 -4.14 20.96
C VAL A 270 -0.83 -4.27 19.44
N LEU A 271 -1.20 -3.22 18.70
CA LEU A 271 -1.11 -3.19 17.24
C LEU A 271 0.36 -3.14 16.80
N VAL A 272 1.16 -2.24 17.40
CA VAL A 272 2.60 -2.12 17.13
C VAL A 272 3.33 -3.41 17.47
N ALA A 273 3.07 -3.98 18.65
CA ALA A 273 3.68 -5.25 19.07
C ALA A 273 3.35 -6.40 18.09
N LYS A 274 2.10 -6.48 17.61
CA LYS A 274 1.68 -7.51 16.64
C LYS A 274 2.36 -7.34 15.29
N GLN A 275 2.49 -6.10 14.79
CA GLN A 275 3.18 -5.84 13.52
C GLN A 275 4.69 -6.08 13.63
N ALA A 276 5.31 -5.64 14.74
CA ALA A 276 6.72 -5.89 15.00
C ALA A 276 7.03 -7.39 15.10
N ALA A 277 6.20 -8.15 15.82
CA ALA A 277 6.29 -9.61 15.89
C ALA A 277 6.15 -10.28 14.52
N TRP A 278 5.21 -9.80 13.69
CA TRP A 278 5.07 -10.29 12.32
C TRP A 278 6.29 -9.96 11.44
N LEU A 279 6.93 -8.81 11.65
CA LEU A 279 8.20 -8.45 10.99
C LEU A 279 9.42 -9.21 11.54
N GLY A 280 9.25 -10.03 12.57
CA GLY A 280 10.31 -10.88 13.14
C GLY A 280 11.03 -10.27 14.34
N LEU A 281 10.48 -9.22 14.96
CA LEU A 281 11.00 -8.64 16.19
C LEU A 281 10.38 -9.32 17.42
N GLU A 282 11.19 -9.63 18.43
CA GLU A 282 10.67 -10.00 19.74
C GLU A 282 10.44 -8.72 20.55
N VAL A 283 9.17 -8.33 20.74
CA VAL A 283 8.79 -7.12 21.49
C VAL A 283 8.08 -7.51 22.78
N ASP A 284 8.46 -6.91 23.90
CA ASP A 284 7.74 -7.09 25.15
C ASP A 284 6.38 -6.40 25.07
N ALA A 285 5.34 -7.19 24.86
CA ALA A 285 3.96 -6.74 24.81
C ALA A 285 3.43 -6.23 26.17
N LYS A 286 4.18 -6.37 27.28
CA LYS A 286 3.72 -5.98 28.64
C LYS A 286 3.87 -4.50 28.99
N SER A 287 4.23 -3.62 28.06
CA SER A 287 4.44 -2.20 28.34
C SER A 287 3.12 -1.42 28.30
N ARG A 288 2.59 -1.14 29.50
CA ARG A 288 1.29 -0.52 29.85
C ARG A 288 0.06 -1.42 29.67
N ASN A 289 0.02 -2.47 30.48
CA ASN A 289 -1.25 -2.98 31.03
C ASN A 289 -1.85 -1.95 32.03
N GLU A 290 -2.05 -0.71 31.59
CA GLU A 290 -2.93 0.16 32.33
C GLU A 290 -4.35 -0.32 32.01
N SER A 291 -5.10 -0.58 33.08
CA SER A 291 -6.55 -0.78 33.06
C SER A 291 -7.22 0.52 32.65
N VAL A 292 -6.93 0.98 31.44
CA VAL A 292 -7.61 2.10 30.81
C VAL A 292 -8.93 1.54 30.32
N ASP A 293 -10.01 2.03 30.91
CA ASP A 293 -11.35 1.80 30.41
C ASP A 293 -11.47 2.60 29.11
N PHE A 294 -11.53 1.89 28.00
CA PHE A 294 -11.55 2.49 26.68
C PHE A 294 -12.98 2.93 26.34
N ASP A 295 -13.10 4.12 25.75
CA ASP A 295 -14.37 4.62 25.23
C ASP A 295 -14.61 3.99 23.85
N GLU A 296 -15.34 2.88 23.78
CA GLU A 296 -15.62 2.13 22.53
C GLU A 296 -16.39 2.94 21.46
N THR A 297 -16.55 4.26 21.61
CA THR A 297 -17.05 5.15 20.56
C THR A 297 -16.02 5.48 19.48
N GLN A 298 -14.71 5.40 19.77
CA GLN A 298 -13.62 5.66 18.81
C GLN A 298 -13.06 4.37 18.21
N GLU A 299 -12.64 4.41 16.95
CA GLU A 299 -12.03 3.27 16.26
C GLU A 299 -10.80 2.74 16.99
N ALA A 300 -9.96 3.65 17.52
CA ALA A 300 -8.77 3.30 18.27
C ALA A 300 -9.05 2.42 19.49
N ASP A 301 -10.08 2.81 20.24
CA ASP A 301 -10.54 2.14 21.45
C ASP A 301 -11.12 0.76 21.11
N ARG A 302 -11.99 0.67 20.09
CA ARG A 302 -12.56 -0.61 19.62
C ARG A 302 -11.49 -1.59 19.15
N LEU A 303 -10.50 -1.13 18.40
CA LEU A 303 -9.40 -1.98 17.92
C LEU A 303 -8.57 -2.50 19.09
N SER A 304 -8.16 -1.62 20.00
CA SER A 304 -7.39 -2.02 21.18
C SER A 304 -8.16 -3.04 22.01
N GLN A 305 -9.47 -2.81 22.21
CA GLN A 305 -10.33 -3.69 22.98
C GLN A 305 -10.60 -5.04 22.30
N ALA A 306 -10.77 -5.08 20.98
CA ALA A 306 -10.92 -6.33 20.24
C ALA A 306 -9.66 -7.20 20.35
N HIS A 307 -8.48 -6.61 20.26
CA HIS A 307 -7.21 -7.31 20.45
C HIS A 307 -7.00 -7.80 21.89
N LYS A 308 -7.41 -7.01 22.90
CA LYS A 308 -7.43 -7.47 24.30
C LYS A 308 -8.40 -8.64 24.49
N SER A 309 -9.60 -8.53 23.92
CA SER A 309 -10.64 -9.56 24.02
C SER A 309 -10.23 -10.88 23.40
N MET A 310 -9.39 -10.88 22.35
CA MET A 310 -8.82 -12.13 21.82
C MET A 310 -8.05 -12.97 22.84
N GLN A 311 -7.51 -12.34 23.90
CA GLN A 311 -6.76 -13.05 24.95
C GLN A 311 -7.66 -13.57 26.08
N SER A 312 -8.83 -12.95 26.29
CA SER A 312 -9.73 -13.24 27.41
C SER A 312 -11.01 -13.97 27.02
N ASP A 313 -11.56 -13.67 25.84
CA ASP A 313 -12.83 -14.19 25.31
C ASP A 313 -12.83 -14.09 23.77
N SER A 314 -12.14 -15.03 23.12
CA SER A 314 -12.06 -15.09 21.65
C SER A 314 -13.41 -15.35 20.98
N ASN A 315 -14.34 -16.05 21.65
CA ASN A 315 -15.69 -16.32 21.13
C ASN A 315 -16.47 -15.03 20.88
N ARG A 316 -16.35 -14.05 21.78
CA ARG A 316 -16.96 -12.72 21.58
C ARG A 316 -16.42 -12.05 20.32
N VAL A 317 -15.12 -12.15 20.06
CA VAL A 317 -14.49 -11.57 18.86
C VAL A 317 -14.95 -12.29 17.59
N ILE A 318 -14.97 -13.63 17.60
CA ILE A 318 -15.47 -14.46 16.49
C ILE A 318 -16.91 -14.08 16.13
N SER A 319 -17.79 -13.95 17.14
CA SER A 319 -19.17 -13.53 16.94
C SER A 319 -19.26 -12.10 16.37
N ALA A 320 -18.43 -11.17 16.87
CA ALA A 320 -18.44 -9.78 16.44
C ALA A 320 -18.01 -9.60 14.97
N CYS A 321 -17.22 -10.52 14.40
CA CYS A 321 -16.87 -10.49 12.97
C CYS A 321 -18.07 -10.58 12.02
N SER A 322 -19.23 -11.04 12.51
CA SER A 322 -20.48 -11.12 11.74
C SER A 322 -21.52 -10.07 12.17
N SER A 323 -21.17 -9.09 13.02
CA SER A 323 -22.07 -8.01 13.48
C SER A 323 -22.64 -7.20 12.30
N ASP A 324 -23.82 -6.60 12.41
CA ASP A 324 -24.30 -5.68 11.36
C ASP A 324 -23.57 -4.31 11.41
N ALA A 325 -22.92 -3.97 12.52
CA ALA A 325 -22.14 -2.74 12.66
C ALA A 325 -20.74 -2.88 12.06
N GLU A 326 -20.42 -2.06 11.05
CA GLU A 326 -19.10 -2.04 10.37
C GLU A 326 -17.94 -1.89 11.37
N ALA A 327 -18.01 -0.92 12.28
CA ALA A 327 -16.95 -0.67 13.26
C ALA A 327 -16.63 -1.88 14.14
N GLU A 328 -17.66 -2.60 14.59
CA GLU A 328 -17.49 -3.81 15.41
C GLU A 328 -16.85 -4.94 14.60
N ARG A 329 -17.40 -5.22 13.41
CA ARG A 329 -16.87 -6.25 12.52
C ARG A 329 -15.43 -6.01 12.13
N ARG A 330 -15.12 -4.79 11.71
CA ARG A 330 -13.78 -4.41 11.24
C ARG A 330 -12.76 -4.57 12.37
N SER A 331 -13.11 -4.13 13.58
CA SER A 331 -12.24 -4.27 14.75
C SER A 331 -12.00 -5.75 15.09
N ALA A 332 -13.05 -6.56 15.05
CA ALA A 332 -12.95 -8.00 15.29
C ALA A 332 -12.12 -8.72 14.21
N MET A 333 -12.33 -8.38 12.93
CA MET A 333 -11.56 -8.93 11.80
C MET A 333 -10.06 -8.67 11.98
N TYR A 334 -9.65 -7.45 12.33
CA TYR A 334 -8.23 -7.15 12.55
C TYR A 334 -7.65 -7.87 13.78
N ALA A 335 -8.47 -8.09 14.82
CA ALA A 335 -8.06 -8.85 15.99
C ALA A 335 -7.76 -10.32 15.65
N LEU A 336 -8.55 -10.94 14.75
CA LEU A 336 -8.34 -12.32 14.27
C LEU A 336 -7.08 -12.52 13.42
N VAL A 337 -6.53 -11.49 12.77
CA VAL A 337 -5.34 -11.62 11.90
C VAL A 337 -4.19 -12.33 12.63
N GLY A 338 -3.70 -13.46 12.11
CA GLY A 338 -2.63 -14.23 12.75
C GLY A 338 -3.05 -15.15 13.90
N CYS A 339 -4.34 -15.22 14.22
CA CYS A 339 -4.95 -16.18 15.14
C CYS A 339 -5.63 -17.29 14.32
N ASP A 340 -4.84 -18.26 13.87
CA ASP A 340 -5.23 -19.26 12.87
C ASP A 340 -6.45 -20.13 13.25
N ALA A 341 -6.59 -20.49 14.53
CA ALA A 341 -7.68 -21.36 14.97
C ALA A 341 -9.02 -20.61 14.96
N GLU A 342 -9.03 -19.42 15.57
CA GLU A 342 -10.18 -18.53 15.67
C GLU A 342 -10.58 -17.98 14.30
N THR A 343 -9.59 -17.70 13.44
CA THR A 343 -9.85 -17.30 12.05
C THR A 343 -10.59 -18.40 11.30
N ARG A 344 -10.17 -19.67 11.44
CA ARG A 344 -10.85 -20.82 10.81
C ARG A 344 -12.25 -21.05 11.35
N GLU A 345 -12.50 -20.71 12.61
CA GLU A 345 -13.83 -20.79 13.21
C GLU A 345 -14.76 -19.70 12.66
N ALA A 346 -14.27 -18.45 12.53
CA ALA A 346 -15.07 -17.33 12.05
C ALA A 346 -15.38 -17.41 10.55
N THR A 347 -14.39 -17.81 9.74
CA THR A 347 -14.43 -17.62 8.28
C THR A 347 -15.59 -18.32 7.55
N PRO A 348 -16.02 -19.55 7.90
CA PRO A 348 -17.13 -20.23 7.22
C PRO A 348 -18.42 -19.41 7.17
N ALA A 349 -18.76 -18.69 8.24
CA ALA A 349 -19.94 -17.82 8.28
C ALA A 349 -19.77 -16.59 7.37
N LEU A 350 -18.56 -16.04 7.32
CA LEU A 350 -18.23 -14.86 6.52
C LEU A 350 -18.30 -15.14 5.02
N VAL A 351 -17.67 -16.24 4.57
CA VAL A 351 -17.59 -16.60 3.14
C VAL A 351 -18.93 -17.05 2.58
N ALA A 352 -19.80 -17.63 3.41
CA ALA A 352 -21.16 -18.04 3.02
C ALA A 352 -22.18 -16.89 3.07
N SER A 353 -21.78 -15.69 3.53
CA SER A 353 -22.71 -14.59 3.77
C SER A 353 -23.26 -13.98 2.47
N PRO A 354 -24.56 -13.61 2.42
CA PRO A 354 -25.09 -12.81 1.33
C PRO A 354 -24.50 -11.38 1.32
N HIS A 355 -23.96 -10.91 2.45
CA HIS A 355 -23.40 -9.57 2.57
C HIS A 355 -22.00 -9.51 1.93
N THR A 356 -21.83 -8.70 0.88
CA THR A 356 -20.57 -8.54 0.15
C THR A 356 -19.39 -8.25 1.08
N TYR A 357 -19.53 -7.31 2.02
CA TYR A 357 -18.43 -6.95 2.91
C TYR A 357 -18.00 -8.11 3.83
N LEU A 358 -18.94 -8.96 4.28
CA LEU A 358 -18.60 -10.14 5.08
C LEU A 358 -17.79 -11.14 4.26
N ARG A 359 -18.16 -11.37 2.99
CA ARG A 359 -17.35 -12.20 2.07
C ARG A 359 -15.96 -11.61 1.85
N ARG A 360 -15.84 -10.27 1.72
CA ARG A 360 -14.55 -9.58 1.65
C ARG A 360 -13.70 -9.82 2.90
N CYS A 361 -14.29 -9.68 4.10
CA CYS A 361 -13.61 -10.00 5.37
C CYS A 361 -13.13 -11.46 5.41
N GLY A 362 -13.97 -12.41 4.98
CA GLY A 362 -13.61 -13.82 4.90
C GLY A 362 -12.43 -14.07 3.98
N ALA A 363 -12.46 -13.55 2.75
CA ALA A 363 -11.36 -13.66 1.80
C ALA A 363 -10.07 -13.00 2.31
N PHE A 364 -10.18 -11.84 2.96
CA PHE A 364 -9.05 -11.17 3.60
C PHE A 364 -8.42 -12.06 4.69
N LEU A 365 -9.23 -12.55 5.63
CA LEU A 365 -8.78 -13.37 6.76
C LEU A 365 -8.10 -14.67 6.34
N LEU A 366 -8.61 -15.36 5.31
CA LEU A 366 -7.94 -16.53 4.73
C LEU A 366 -6.53 -16.21 4.22
N GLY A 367 -6.34 -15.04 3.61
CA GLY A 367 -5.02 -14.56 3.18
C GLY A 367 -4.08 -14.20 4.34
N GLU A 368 -4.63 -13.93 5.52
CA GLU A 368 -3.87 -13.55 6.72
C GLU A 368 -3.45 -14.74 7.61
N LEU A 369 -3.97 -15.95 7.35
CA LEU A 369 -3.59 -17.20 8.04
C LEU A 369 -2.08 -17.41 7.99
N THR A 370 -1.46 -17.72 9.12
CA THR A 370 -0.02 -18.01 9.22
C THR A 370 0.35 -19.33 8.54
N ARG A 371 -0.59 -20.29 8.49
CA ARG A 371 -0.39 -21.57 7.82
C ARG A 371 -1.60 -21.95 6.95
N PRO A 372 -1.81 -21.28 5.80
CA PRO A 372 -2.93 -21.60 4.93
C PRO A 372 -2.75 -23.00 4.32
N THR A 373 -3.81 -23.78 4.36
CA THR A 373 -3.92 -25.12 3.77
C THR A 373 -4.26 -25.03 2.29
N ASP A 374 -4.04 -26.12 1.55
CA ASP A 374 -4.42 -26.18 0.13
C ASP A 374 -5.92 -25.93 -0.07
N ALA A 375 -6.78 -26.42 0.83
CA ALA A 375 -8.23 -26.20 0.74
C ALA A 375 -8.60 -24.72 0.87
N GLU A 376 -7.92 -23.98 1.76
CA GLU A 376 -8.14 -22.55 1.96
C GLU A 376 -7.62 -21.73 0.78
N VAL A 377 -6.47 -22.10 0.20
CA VAL A 377 -5.96 -21.45 -1.01
C VAL A 377 -6.87 -21.74 -2.21
N LYS A 378 -7.39 -22.96 -2.36
CA LYS A 378 -8.38 -23.30 -3.40
C LYS A 378 -9.67 -22.49 -3.26
N MET A 379 -10.13 -22.30 -2.02
CA MET A 379 -11.28 -21.43 -1.76
C MET A 379 -11.00 -20.00 -2.22
N LEU A 380 -9.83 -19.44 -1.90
CA LEU A 380 -9.43 -18.13 -2.38
C LEU A 380 -9.35 -18.05 -3.92
N ILE A 381 -8.85 -19.09 -4.58
CA ILE A 381 -8.81 -19.15 -6.05
C ILE A 381 -10.23 -19.13 -6.62
N ALA A 382 -11.16 -19.93 -6.09
CA ALA A 382 -12.56 -19.90 -6.52
C ALA A 382 -13.19 -18.51 -6.32
N PHE A 383 -13.02 -17.91 -5.14
CA PHE A 383 -13.49 -16.55 -4.85
C PHE A 383 -12.91 -15.49 -5.81
N SER A 384 -11.68 -15.69 -6.29
CA SER A 384 -11.03 -14.74 -7.20
C SER A 384 -11.67 -14.67 -8.59
N VAL A 385 -12.47 -15.67 -8.98
CA VAL A 385 -13.10 -15.75 -10.32
C VAL A 385 -14.62 -15.89 -10.26
N ASP A 386 -15.15 -16.58 -9.27
CA ASP A 386 -16.56 -16.99 -9.20
C ASP A 386 -17.46 -16.02 -8.41
N ASP A 387 -16.90 -15.17 -7.52
CA ASP A 387 -17.74 -14.24 -6.76
C ASP A 387 -18.34 -13.18 -7.71
N VAL A 388 -19.62 -12.88 -7.51
CA VAL A 388 -20.34 -11.87 -8.31
C VAL A 388 -19.78 -10.47 -8.10
N ASP A 389 -19.20 -10.20 -6.93
CA ASP A 389 -18.70 -8.88 -6.55
C ASP A 389 -17.20 -8.70 -6.84
N THR A 390 -16.89 -7.61 -7.54
CA THR A 390 -15.52 -7.31 -7.98
C THR A 390 -14.57 -7.06 -6.80
N ASP A 391 -15.04 -6.45 -5.71
CA ASP A 391 -14.19 -6.17 -4.54
C ASP A 391 -13.88 -7.45 -3.75
N VAL A 392 -14.80 -8.42 -3.76
CA VAL A 392 -14.54 -9.76 -3.23
C VAL A 392 -13.48 -10.46 -4.07
N ARG A 393 -13.64 -10.49 -5.41
CA ARG A 393 -12.66 -11.08 -6.33
C ARG A 393 -11.27 -10.47 -6.13
N MET A 394 -11.15 -9.15 -6.11
CA MET A 394 -9.88 -8.44 -5.89
C MET A 394 -9.25 -8.74 -4.52
N THR A 395 -10.07 -8.80 -3.46
CA THR A 395 -9.59 -9.16 -2.12
C THR A 395 -9.03 -10.58 -2.12
N ALA A 396 -9.73 -11.52 -2.76
CA ALA A 396 -9.31 -12.90 -2.90
C ALA A 396 -8.03 -13.04 -3.75
N MET A 397 -7.90 -12.33 -4.88
CA MET A 397 -6.68 -12.31 -5.69
C MET A 397 -5.44 -11.89 -4.88
N ASN A 398 -5.54 -10.79 -4.12
CA ASN A 398 -4.46 -10.34 -3.26
C ASN A 398 -4.17 -11.34 -2.13
N ALA A 399 -5.21 -11.98 -1.57
CA ALA A 399 -5.08 -13.00 -0.54
C ALA A 399 -4.36 -14.26 -1.05
N VAL A 400 -4.63 -14.72 -2.28
CA VAL A 400 -3.91 -15.81 -2.95
C VAL A 400 -2.41 -15.52 -2.98
N GLY A 401 -2.03 -14.32 -3.43
CA GLY A 401 -0.62 -13.90 -3.50
C GLY A 401 0.08 -13.96 -2.15
N ARG A 402 -0.57 -13.47 -1.08
CA ARG A 402 -0.02 -13.50 0.29
C ARG A 402 0.06 -14.92 0.85
N ALA A 403 -0.98 -15.74 0.65
CA ALA A 403 -1.03 -17.11 1.13
C ALA A 403 0.04 -17.98 0.48
N LEU A 404 0.20 -17.90 -0.85
CA LEU A 404 1.20 -18.67 -1.59
C LEU A 404 2.62 -18.17 -1.31
N ARG A 405 2.86 -16.85 -1.23
CA ARG A 405 4.14 -16.28 -0.75
C ARG A 405 4.56 -16.89 0.58
N ARG A 406 3.63 -16.94 1.54
CA ARG A 406 3.87 -17.51 2.88
C ARG A 406 4.14 -19.02 2.83
N ASN A 407 3.38 -19.78 2.06
CA ASN A 407 3.59 -21.22 1.91
C ASN A 407 4.96 -21.52 1.27
N ILE A 408 5.32 -20.81 0.20
CA ILE A 408 6.63 -20.96 -0.47
C ILE A 408 7.78 -20.65 0.48
N SER A 409 7.70 -19.55 1.26
CA SER A 409 8.72 -19.19 2.26
C SER A 409 8.92 -20.25 3.36
N ARG A 410 7.98 -21.19 3.50
CA ARG A 410 8.02 -22.30 4.47
C ARG A 410 8.33 -23.64 3.81
N GLY A 411 8.66 -23.66 2.52
CA GLY A 411 8.92 -24.87 1.74
C GLY A 411 7.66 -25.67 1.39
N VAL A 412 6.45 -25.12 1.60
CA VAL A 412 5.19 -25.73 1.17
C VAL A 412 4.86 -25.21 -0.21
N ILE A 413 4.98 -26.06 -1.21
CA ILE A 413 4.82 -25.68 -2.61
C ILE A 413 3.77 -26.61 -3.22
N ALA A 414 2.53 -26.14 -3.24
CA ALA A 414 1.42 -26.81 -3.90
C ALA A 414 0.51 -25.77 -4.56
N LEU A 415 -0.20 -26.20 -5.61
CA LEU A 415 -1.20 -25.48 -6.43
C LEU A 415 -0.73 -24.67 -7.67
N PRO A 416 0.01 -25.24 -8.64
CA PRO A 416 0.33 -24.51 -9.89
C PRO A 416 -0.82 -24.43 -10.89
N THR A 417 -1.49 -25.55 -11.14
CA THR A 417 -2.37 -25.69 -12.30
C THR A 417 -3.73 -25.05 -12.10
N GLU A 418 -4.36 -25.23 -10.93
CA GLU A 418 -5.69 -24.68 -10.64
C GLU A 418 -5.69 -23.14 -10.68
N LEU A 419 -4.65 -22.51 -10.10
CA LEU A 419 -4.47 -21.06 -10.15
C LEU A 419 -4.34 -20.57 -11.60
N CYS A 420 -3.39 -21.14 -12.35
CA CYS A 420 -3.13 -20.70 -13.72
C CYS A 420 -4.33 -20.96 -14.63
N MET A 421 -5.03 -22.09 -14.46
CA MET A 421 -6.28 -22.38 -15.18
C MET A 421 -7.36 -21.35 -14.87
N ALA A 422 -7.61 -21.06 -13.59
CA ALA A 422 -8.63 -20.08 -13.19
C ALA A 422 -8.32 -18.69 -13.76
N TRP A 423 -7.06 -18.25 -13.75
CA TRP A 423 -6.70 -16.90 -14.17
C TRP A 423 -6.45 -16.73 -15.66
N THR A 424 -6.26 -17.81 -16.43
CA THR A 424 -6.01 -17.73 -17.88
C THR A 424 -7.16 -17.04 -18.60
N ASP A 425 -8.38 -17.56 -18.44
CA ASP A 425 -9.56 -16.99 -19.09
C ASP A 425 -10.01 -15.71 -18.39
N HIS A 426 -9.87 -15.65 -17.06
CA HIS A 426 -10.28 -14.48 -16.29
C HIS A 426 -9.48 -13.22 -16.64
N LEU A 427 -8.17 -13.34 -16.91
CA LEU A 427 -7.34 -12.23 -17.40
C LEU A 427 -7.81 -11.65 -18.75
N LEU A 428 -8.57 -12.41 -19.54
CA LEU A 428 -9.12 -11.95 -20.82
C LEU A 428 -10.42 -11.17 -20.64
N ILE A 429 -11.22 -11.53 -19.64
CA ILE A 429 -12.56 -10.95 -19.39
C ILE A 429 -12.58 -9.94 -18.24
N ALA A 430 -11.47 -9.80 -17.50
CA ALA A 430 -11.35 -8.89 -16.38
C ALA A 430 -11.78 -7.45 -16.77
N PRO A 431 -12.70 -6.84 -16.02
CA PRO A 431 -13.33 -5.58 -16.41
C PRO A 431 -12.30 -4.45 -16.51
N GLU A 432 -12.50 -3.62 -17.53
CA GLU A 432 -11.73 -2.41 -17.77
C GLU A 432 -12.59 -1.17 -17.57
N ARG A 433 -11.96 -0.10 -17.08
CA ARG A 433 -12.54 1.24 -17.03
C ARG A 433 -11.55 2.23 -17.64
N VAL A 434 -12.08 3.36 -18.12
CA VAL A 434 -11.27 4.48 -18.57
C VAL A 434 -11.49 5.65 -17.60
N THR A 435 -10.43 6.13 -16.97
CA THR A 435 -10.50 7.26 -16.02
C THR A 435 -10.87 8.56 -16.74
N ARG A 436 -11.21 9.61 -15.97
CA ARG A 436 -11.41 10.97 -16.51
C ARG A 436 -10.21 11.50 -17.30
N SER A 437 -9.00 11.08 -16.95
CA SER A 437 -7.77 11.44 -17.65
C SER A 437 -7.50 10.59 -18.91
N GLY A 438 -8.36 9.60 -19.21
CA GLY A 438 -8.20 8.72 -20.37
C GLY A 438 -7.36 7.46 -20.10
N LEU A 439 -7.04 7.15 -18.84
CA LEU A 439 -6.26 5.96 -18.50
C LEU A 439 -7.14 4.71 -18.50
N VAL A 440 -6.73 3.69 -19.25
CA VAL A 440 -7.27 2.33 -19.13
C VAL A 440 -6.78 1.73 -17.81
N GLN A 441 -7.72 1.18 -17.03
CA GLN A 441 -7.42 0.49 -15.78
C GLN A 441 -8.27 -0.78 -15.65
N SER A 442 -7.64 -1.87 -15.19
CA SER A 442 -8.31 -3.06 -14.69
C SER A 442 -7.75 -3.43 -13.33
N ALA A 443 -8.54 -3.21 -12.30
CA ALA A 443 -8.12 -3.46 -10.93
C ALA A 443 -7.91 -4.94 -10.65
N GLU A 444 -8.73 -5.80 -11.24
CA GLU A 444 -8.55 -7.25 -11.17
C GLU A 444 -7.22 -7.69 -11.81
N ARG A 445 -6.83 -7.14 -12.97
CA ARG A 445 -5.51 -7.43 -13.56
C ARG A 445 -4.37 -6.91 -12.71
N GLN A 446 -4.49 -5.72 -12.13
CA GLN A 446 -3.50 -5.20 -11.17
C GLN A 446 -3.33 -6.12 -9.95
N CYS A 447 -4.43 -6.63 -9.38
CA CYS A 447 -4.39 -7.57 -8.25
C CYS A 447 -3.80 -8.93 -8.64
N MET A 448 -4.21 -9.49 -9.79
CA MET A 448 -3.65 -10.76 -10.29
C MET A 448 -2.14 -10.66 -10.52
N TYR A 449 -1.65 -9.64 -11.23
CA TYR A 449 -0.22 -9.50 -11.44
C TYR A 449 0.56 -9.20 -10.16
N THR A 450 -0.02 -8.46 -9.20
CA THR A 450 0.59 -8.25 -7.89
C THR A 450 0.72 -9.58 -7.13
N ALA A 451 -0.29 -10.44 -7.21
CA ALA A 451 -0.25 -11.77 -6.62
C ALA A 451 0.80 -12.67 -7.29
N LEU A 452 0.86 -12.70 -8.63
CA LEU A 452 1.89 -13.42 -9.37
C LEU A 452 3.30 -12.93 -9.03
N LEU A 453 3.49 -11.61 -8.90
CA LEU A 453 4.76 -11.02 -8.48
C LEU A 453 5.20 -11.53 -7.10
N ASN A 454 4.28 -11.55 -6.13
CA ASN A 454 4.55 -12.07 -4.78
C ASN A 454 4.98 -13.55 -4.83
N ILE A 455 4.30 -14.36 -5.64
CA ILE A 455 4.60 -15.79 -5.82
C ILE A 455 5.98 -15.97 -6.45
N VAL A 456 6.23 -15.33 -7.60
CA VAL A 456 7.50 -15.45 -8.33
C VAL A 456 8.68 -14.93 -7.51
N THR A 457 8.52 -13.82 -6.80
CA THR A 457 9.60 -13.28 -5.95
C THR A 457 9.92 -14.25 -4.82
N SER A 458 8.92 -14.93 -4.25
CA SER A 458 9.14 -15.96 -3.24
C SER A 458 9.89 -17.17 -3.82
N LEU A 459 9.52 -17.62 -5.02
CA LEU A 459 10.25 -18.69 -5.71
C LEU A 459 11.71 -18.30 -5.99
N LEU A 460 11.96 -17.05 -6.37
CA LEU A 460 13.30 -16.51 -6.59
C LEU A 460 14.14 -16.53 -5.31
N VAL A 461 13.58 -16.02 -4.20
CA VAL A 461 14.29 -15.96 -2.92
C VAL A 461 14.59 -17.35 -2.37
N GLU A 462 13.64 -18.27 -2.45
CA GLU A 462 13.80 -19.64 -1.96
C GLU A 462 14.51 -20.56 -2.97
N GLN A 463 14.89 -20.05 -4.14
CA GLN A 463 15.47 -20.81 -5.26
C GLN A 463 14.68 -22.10 -5.58
N ALA A 464 13.35 -21.98 -5.60
CA ALA A 464 12.44 -23.11 -5.57
C ALA A 464 11.68 -23.34 -6.88
N HIS A 465 11.43 -24.62 -7.17
CA HIS A 465 10.34 -25.19 -8.00
C HIS A 465 10.15 -24.65 -9.44
N PRO A 466 10.86 -25.22 -10.45
CA PRO A 466 10.72 -24.82 -11.84
C PRO A 466 9.30 -24.91 -12.43
N SER A 467 8.45 -25.85 -11.99
CA SER A 467 7.17 -26.07 -12.68
C SER A 467 6.13 -24.98 -12.41
N LEU A 468 6.10 -24.40 -11.20
CA LEU A 468 5.18 -23.29 -10.89
C LEU A 468 5.62 -22.02 -11.63
N ALA A 469 6.93 -21.77 -11.69
CA ALA A 469 7.50 -20.71 -12.51
C ALA A 469 7.16 -20.89 -14.00
N ASN A 470 7.18 -22.14 -14.50
CA ASN A 470 6.79 -22.44 -15.88
C ASN A 470 5.31 -22.12 -16.15
N ASP A 471 4.39 -22.55 -15.28
CA ASP A 471 2.96 -22.29 -15.47
C ASP A 471 2.64 -20.80 -15.42
N ILE A 472 3.26 -20.06 -14.49
CA ILE A 472 3.13 -18.60 -14.43
C ILE A 472 3.73 -17.95 -15.69
N ALA A 473 4.88 -18.42 -16.17
CA ALA A 473 5.48 -17.92 -17.39
C ALA A 473 4.59 -18.15 -18.63
N GLU A 474 3.90 -19.30 -18.71
CA GLU A 474 2.89 -19.56 -19.75
C GLU A 474 1.75 -18.55 -19.71
N LEU A 475 1.25 -18.26 -18.50
CA LEU A 475 0.20 -17.28 -18.27
C LEU A 475 0.62 -15.85 -18.65
N ILE A 476 1.78 -15.38 -18.20
CA ILE A 476 2.11 -13.94 -18.22
C ILE A 476 2.92 -13.49 -19.44
N CYS A 477 3.76 -14.36 -20.03
CA CYS A 477 4.76 -13.93 -21.02
C CYS A 477 4.14 -13.42 -22.32
N HIS A 478 2.96 -13.92 -22.70
CA HIS A 478 2.21 -13.39 -23.84
C HIS A 478 1.35 -12.19 -23.44
N ARG A 479 0.71 -12.25 -22.27
CA ARG A 479 -0.21 -11.21 -21.78
C ARG A 479 0.49 -9.87 -21.57
N VAL A 480 1.71 -9.86 -21.03
CA VAL A 480 2.48 -8.63 -20.80
C VAL A 480 2.74 -7.83 -22.10
N LEU A 481 2.80 -8.50 -23.26
CA LEU A 481 3.05 -7.85 -24.55
C LEU A 481 1.85 -7.05 -25.06
N VAL A 482 0.64 -7.36 -24.57
CA VAL A 482 -0.62 -6.78 -25.02
C VAL A 482 -1.40 -6.09 -23.89
N GLU A 483 -0.82 -6.02 -22.68
CA GLU A 483 -1.46 -5.37 -21.54
C GLU A 483 -1.59 -3.86 -21.76
N THR A 484 -2.80 -3.35 -21.55
CA THR A 484 -3.19 -1.96 -21.82
C THR A 484 -3.20 -1.09 -20.57
N ASP A 485 -3.45 -1.68 -19.41
CA ASP A 485 -3.33 -1.00 -18.13
C ASP A 485 -1.84 -0.86 -17.78
N ARG A 486 -1.35 0.38 -17.72
CA ARG A 486 0.07 0.66 -17.46
C ARG A 486 0.58 0.13 -16.11
N TYR A 487 -0.26 0.11 -15.08
CA TYR A 487 0.13 -0.35 -13.74
C TYR A 487 0.14 -1.88 -13.68
N ALA A 488 -0.87 -2.49 -14.31
CA ALA A 488 -0.90 -3.94 -14.52
C ALA A 488 0.30 -4.39 -15.35
N LYS A 489 0.61 -3.68 -16.44
CA LYS A 489 1.77 -3.93 -17.32
C LYS A 489 3.08 -3.79 -16.55
N SER A 490 3.28 -2.71 -15.78
CA SER A 490 4.49 -2.51 -14.97
C SER A 490 4.72 -3.67 -13.98
N THR A 491 3.67 -4.12 -13.31
CA THR A 491 3.75 -5.24 -12.36
C THR A 491 4.00 -6.58 -13.07
N ALA A 492 3.39 -6.78 -14.24
CA ALA A 492 3.62 -7.95 -15.08
C ALA A 492 5.05 -8.00 -15.64
N LEU A 493 5.60 -6.85 -16.04
CA LEU A 493 6.99 -6.71 -16.49
C LEU A 493 7.97 -7.10 -15.39
N GLU A 494 7.76 -6.60 -14.17
CA GLU A 494 8.57 -6.98 -13.01
C GLU A 494 8.49 -8.50 -12.78
N THR A 495 7.28 -9.07 -12.82
CA THR A 495 7.08 -10.52 -12.66
C THR A 495 7.86 -11.32 -13.71
N VAL A 496 7.84 -10.91 -14.98
CA VAL A 496 8.62 -11.51 -16.06
C VAL A 496 10.13 -11.33 -15.83
N SER A 497 10.57 -10.19 -15.30
CA SER A 497 11.97 -9.97 -14.93
C SER A 497 12.42 -10.97 -13.86
N ARG A 498 11.64 -11.15 -12.80
CA ARG A 498 11.94 -12.12 -11.73
C ARG A 498 11.94 -13.56 -12.21
N LEU A 499 11.06 -13.92 -13.15
CA LEU A 499 11.10 -15.21 -13.83
C LEU A 499 12.39 -15.40 -14.65
N ALA A 500 12.87 -14.34 -15.31
CA ALA A 500 14.13 -14.37 -16.04
C ALA A 500 15.34 -14.51 -15.10
N GLU A 501 15.34 -13.82 -13.94
CA GLU A 501 16.34 -13.98 -12.87
C GLU A 501 16.35 -15.39 -12.30
N LEU A 502 15.19 -16.04 -12.20
CA LEU A 502 15.02 -17.46 -11.87
C LEU A 502 15.55 -18.43 -12.96
N GLY A 503 15.99 -17.92 -14.11
CA GLY A 503 16.51 -18.72 -15.22
C GLY A 503 15.47 -19.17 -16.26
N HIS A 504 14.25 -18.62 -16.24
CA HIS A 504 13.21 -19.01 -17.20
C HIS A 504 13.46 -18.40 -18.60
N SER A 505 13.80 -19.23 -19.58
CA SER A 505 14.19 -18.80 -20.94
C SER A 505 13.10 -18.05 -21.71
N LYS A 506 11.83 -18.46 -21.59
CA LYS A 506 10.69 -17.75 -22.20
C LYS A 506 10.55 -16.33 -21.66
N ALA A 507 10.69 -16.15 -20.35
CA ALA A 507 10.60 -14.85 -19.70
C ALA A 507 11.74 -13.95 -20.16
N LEU A 508 12.98 -14.45 -20.20
CA LEU A 508 14.12 -13.73 -20.77
C LEU A 508 13.86 -13.31 -22.24
N THR A 509 13.35 -14.22 -23.06
CA THR A 509 13.00 -13.95 -24.46
C THR A 509 11.91 -12.88 -24.57
N THR A 510 10.90 -12.94 -23.71
CA THR A 510 9.83 -11.93 -23.61
C THR A 510 10.39 -10.57 -23.19
N SER A 511 11.25 -10.49 -22.17
CA SER A 511 11.93 -9.25 -21.76
C SER A 511 12.75 -8.65 -22.91
N LEU A 512 13.52 -9.48 -23.62
CA LEU A 512 14.26 -9.04 -24.81
C LEU A 512 13.32 -8.58 -25.94
N ARG A 513 12.16 -9.22 -26.11
CA ARG A 513 11.16 -8.82 -27.10
C ARG A 513 10.51 -7.48 -26.74
N LEU A 514 10.18 -7.25 -25.48
CA LEU A 514 9.68 -5.97 -24.98
C LEU A 514 10.69 -4.85 -25.25
N LEU A 515 11.95 -5.05 -24.84
CA LEU A 515 13.03 -4.12 -25.13
C LEU A 515 13.18 -3.88 -26.64
N ARG A 516 13.02 -4.91 -27.49
CA ARG A 516 13.08 -4.76 -28.95
C ARG A 516 11.87 -4.04 -29.55
N ASN A 517 10.68 -4.22 -28.99
CA ASN A 517 9.47 -3.53 -29.43
C ASN A 517 9.50 -2.05 -29.02
N GLU A 518 10.10 -1.75 -27.87
CA GLU A 518 10.26 -0.38 -27.34
C GLU A 518 11.51 0.33 -27.90
N ARG A 519 12.34 -0.36 -28.71
CA ARG A 519 13.63 0.15 -29.25
C ARG A 519 13.54 1.36 -30.20
N TRP A 520 12.36 1.95 -30.42
CA TRP A 520 12.19 3.05 -31.35
C TRP A 520 11.16 4.07 -30.87
N SER A 521 11.58 4.85 -29.87
CA SER A 521 11.27 6.27 -29.79
C SER A 521 12.53 6.97 -29.30
N ILE A 522 13.43 7.28 -30.22
CA ILE A 522 14.22 8.51 -30.04
C ILE A 522 13.15 9.58 -30.11
N VAL A 523 12.72 10.07 -28.94
CA VAL A 523 11.90 11.27 -28.86
C VAL A 523 12.59 12.28 -29.78
N SER A 524 11.89 12.67 -30.84
CA SER A 524 12.26 13.80 -31.66
C SER A 524 12.22 15.02 -30.75
N THR A 525 13.31 15.30 -30.06
CA THR A 525 13.58 16.61 -29.50
C THR A 525 13.86 17.55 -30.66
N ALA A 526 12.80 18.11 -31.25
CA ALA A 526 12.73 19.28 -32.14
C ALA A 526 11.41 19.14 -32.93
N ALA A 527 10.49 20.10 -32.97
CA ALA A 527 10.57 21.53 -32.72
C ALA A 527 9.30 22.06 -32.02
#